data_AF-A0A6I0ZCQ1-F1
#
_entry.id   AF-A0A6I0ZCQ1-F1
#
_cell.length_a   1.000
_cell.length_b   1.000
_cell.length_c   1.000
_cell.angle_alpha   90.00
_cell.angle_beta   90.00
_cell.angle_gamma   90.00
#
_symmetry.space_group_name_H-M   'P 1'
#
loop_
_entity.id
_entity.type
_entity.pdbx_description
1 polymer ?
#
loop_
_entity_poly.entity_id
_entity_poly.type
_entity_poly.pdbx_seq_one_letter_code
_entity_poly.pdbx_strand_id
1 'polypeptide(L)'
;MHPLKGRRIFHKGVDLAAPYGEPVYSAGNGRVISAGYSPGYGRTVHIRHGGGYSTLYAHMSRILVRKGETVRIGQRIGKVGSTGMSTGNHLHFELQKNGRLLDPVEWFSRRF
;
A
#
# COMPACT_ATOMS: atom_id res chain seq x y z
N MET A 1 -9.55 -22.30 4.66
CA MET A 1 -10.24 -21.64 5.78
C MET A 1 -10.57 -20.22 5.39
N HIS A 2 -11.84 -19.84 5.53
CA HIS A 2 -12.31 -18.45 5.59
C HIS A 2 -13.39 -18.54 6.66
N PRO A 3 -13.49 -17.57 7.57
CA PRO A 3 -14.76 -17.28 8.19
C PRO A 3 -15.62 -16.65 7.08
N LEU A 4 -16.16 -17.53 6.21
CA LEU A 4 -16.99 -17.35 4.98
C LEU A 4 -16.37 -17.44 3.54
N LYS A 5 -15.85 -18.62 3.17
CA LYS A 5 -15.35 -19.12 1.85
C LYS A 5 -13.84 -19.20 1.64
N GLY A 6 -13.20 -20.31 2.07
CA GLY A 6 -11.78 -20.62 1.86
C GLY A 6 -11.35 -20.59 0.39
N ARG A 7 -11.16 -19.38 -0.13
CA ARG A 7 -10.68 -19.04 -1.45
C ARG A 7 -9.35 -18.37 -1.19
N ARG A 8 -8.27 -18.91 -1.77
CA ARG A 8 -7.06 -18.11 -2.04
C ARG A 8 -7.53 -16.97 -2.94
N ILE A 9 -8.02 -15.89 -2.33
CA ILE A 9 -8.01 -14.59 -2.97
C ILE A 9 -6.52 -14.32 -3.09
N PHE A 10 -5.99 -14.26 -4.30
CA PHE A 10 -4.62 -13.81 -4.50
C PHE A 10 -4.51 -12.45 -3.79
N HIS A 11 -3.85 -12.38 -2.62
CA HIS A 11 -3.52 -11.12 -1.98
C HIS A 11 -2.47 -10.48 -2.88
N LYS A 12 -2.87 -9.51 -3.69
CA LYS A 12 -2.03 -8.87 -4.71
C LYS A 12 -1.09 -7.78 -4.12
N GLY A 13 -0.93 -7.80 -2.81
CA GLY A 13 -0.13 -6.91 -1.98
C GLY A 13 0.38 -7.66 -0.74
N VAL A 14 1.26 -7.02 0.03
CA VAL A 14 1.83 -7.55 1.28
C VAL A 14 1.21 -6.83 2.46
N ASP A 15 0.81 -7.60 3.46
CA ASP A 15 0.34 -7.08 4.74
C ASP A 15 1.49 -7.06 5.74
N LEU A 16 1.89 -5.87 6.18
CA LEU A 16 2.98 -5.65 7.12
C LEU A 16 2.38 -5.30 8.49
N ALA A 17 2.35 -6.26 9.40
CA ALA A 17 1.88 -6.05 10.77
C ALA A 17 2.77 -5.01 11.48
N ALA A 18 2.15 -4.00 12.07
CA ALA A 18 2.86 -2.94 12.80
C ALA A 18 1.93 -2.27 13.82
N PRO A 19 2.46 -1.67 14.90
CA PRO A 19 1.65 -0.96 15.88
C PRO A 19 0.85 0.20 15.26
N TYR A 20 -0.26 0.56 15.90
CA TYR A 20 -1.01 1.76 15.53
C TYR A 20 -0.10 2.99 15.59
N GLY A 21 -0.16 3.83 14.56
CA GLY A 21 0.58 5.09 14.53
C GLY A 21 2.02 4.97 14.01
N GLU A 22 2.52 3.76 13.79
CA GLU A 22 3.86 3.51 13.22
C GLU A 22 4.01 4.26 11.89
N PRO A 23 5.14 4.95 11.63
CA PRO A 23 5.30 5.73 10.40
C PRO A 23 5.26 4.88 9.13
N VAL A 24 4.52 5.35 8.12
CA VAL A 24 4.54 4.78 6.77
C VAL A 24 5.39 5.66 5.87
N TYR A 25 6.30 5.04 5.11
CA TYR A 25 7.24 5.72 4.23
C TYR A 25 7.02 5.37 2.76
N SER A 26 7.33 6.31 1.87
CA SER A 26 7.30 6.04 0.43
C SER A 26 8.43 5.12 0.02
N ALA A 27 8.11 4.04 -0.70
CA ALA A 27 9.07 3.09 -1.24
C ALA A 27 9.91 3.65 -2.41
N GLY A 28 9.58 4.84 -2.94
CA GLY A 28 10.30 5.41 -4.07
C GLY A 28 9.94 6.86 -4.36
N ASN A 29 10.81 7.56 -5.08
CA ASN A 29 10.52 8.91 -5.59
C ASN A 29 9.28 8.87 -6.49
N GLY A 30 8.39 9.84 -6.35
CA GLY A 30 7.17 9.82 -7.15
C GLY A 30 6.22 10.98 -6.88
N ARG A 31 5.04 10.89 -7.48
CA ARG A 31 3.95 11.84 -7.30
C ARG A 31 2.73 11.14 -6.75
N VAL A 32 2.15 11.69 -5.70
CA VAL A 32 0.90 11.20 -5.10
C VAL A 32 -0.23 11.40 -6.12
N ILE A 33 -0.83 10.32 -6.58
CA ILE A 33 -1.93 10.35 -7.55
C ILE A 33 -3.30 10.26 -6.89
N SER A 34 -3.38 9.69 -5.69
CA SER A 34 -4.54 9.76 -4.80
C SER A 34 -4.10 9.71 -3.34
N ALA A 35 -4.86 10.39 -2.49
CA ALA A 35 -4.70 10.41 -1.03
C ALA A 35 -6.07 10.68 -0.43
N GLY A 36 -6.65 9.70 0.26
CA GLY A 36 -8.00 9.82 0.79
C GLY A 36 -8.55 8.51 1.33
N TYR A 37 -9.86 8.47 1.59
CA TYR A 37 -10.53 7.25 2.02
C TYR A 37 -11.06 6.48 0.81
N SER A 38 -10.86 5.17 0.79
CA SER A 38 -11.39 4.25 -0.22
C SER A 38 -12.15 3.12 0.48
N PRO A 39 -13.36 2.75 0.04
CA PRO A 39 -14.04 1.56 0.54
C PRO A 39 -13.15 0.31 0.45
N GLY A 40 -13.12 -0.52 1.49
CA GLY A 40 -12.21 -1.66 1.56
C GLY A 40 -10.81 -1.29 2.05
N TYR A 41 -10.08 -0.42 1.34
CA TYR A 41 -8.70 -0.06 1.71
C TYR A 41 -8.60 0.93 2.89
N GLY A 42 -9.67 1.63 3.24
CA GLY A 42 -9.64 2.67 4.26
C GLY A 42 -8.84 3.88 3.80
N ARG A 43 -8.14 4.54 4.73
CA ARG A 43 -7.25 5.67 4.38
C ARG A 43 -6.05 5.15 3.59
N THR A 44 -5.94 5.66 2.38
CA THR A 44 -5.06 5.12 1.34
C THR A 44 -4.30 6.24 0.64
N VAL A 45 -3.05 5.96 0.29
CA VAL A 45 -2.21 6.79 -0.58
C VAL A 45 -1.74 5.94 -1.75
N HIS A 46 -1.85 6.47 -2.97
CA HIS A 46 -1.31 5.85 -4.18
C HIS A 46 -0.30 6.80 -4.81
N ILE A 47 0.90 6.28 -5.05
CA ILE A 47 2.04 7.06 -5.55
C ILE A 47 2.47 6.48 -6.89
N ARG A 48 2.54 7.33 -7.91
CA ARG A 48 3.12 6.98 -9.21
C ARG A 48 4.61 7.28 -9.21
N HIS A 49 5.39 6.31 -9.65
CA HIS A 49 6.84 6.39 -9.77
C HIS A 49 7.26 6.43 -11.25
N GLY A 50 8.56 6.60 -11.48
CA GLY A 50 9.15 6.49 -12.81
C GLY A 50 9.01 5.08 -13.40
N GLY A 51 9.17 4.99 -14.73
CA GLY A 51 9.18 3.70 -15.43
C GLY A 51 7.86 2.93 -15.37
N GLY A 52 6.72 3.59 -15.12
CA GLY A 52 5.42 2.93 -15.06
C GLY A 52 5.13 2.16 -13.77
N TYR A 53 5.96 2.32 -12.73
CA TYR A 53 5.69 1.74 -11.42
C TYR A 53 4.71 2.61 -10.61
N SER A 54 3.96 2.00 -9.70
CA SER A 54 3.20 2.73 -8.68
C SER A 54 3.06 1.89 -7.41
N THR A 55 2.91 2.54 -6.26
CA THR A 55 2.72 1.87 -4.97
C THR A 55 1.47 2.36 -4.25
N LEU A 56 0.75 1.44 -3.62
CA LEU A 56 -0.45 1.72 -2.83
C LEU A 56 -0.17 1.38 -1.36
N TYR A 57 -0.60 2.26 -0.46
CA TYR A 57 -0.45 2.14 0.99
C TYR A 57 -1.83 2.30 1.60
N ALA A 58 -2.36 1.27 2.26
CA ALA A 58 -3.73 1.23 2.76
C ALA A 58 -3.82 0.99 4.27
N HIS A 59 -5.05 1.00 4.78
CA HIS A 59 -5.45 0.82 6.18
C HIS A 59 -4.88 1.85 7.16
N MET A 60 -4.35 2.97 6.66
CA MET A 60 -3.67 3.96 7.50
C MET A 60 -4.60 4.57 8.56
N SER A 61 -4.04 4.95 9.71
CA SER A 61 -4.74 5.76 10.70
C SER A 61 -4.80 7.22 10.27
N ARG A 62 -3.72 7.71 9.64
CA ARG A 62 -3.58 9.10 9.18
C ARG A 62 -2.78 9.17 7.89
N ILE A 63 -3.20 10.06 7.00
CA ILE A 63 -2.48 10.45 5.79
C ILE A 63 -1.76 11.76 6.07
N LEU A 64 -0.50 11.89 5.61
CA LEU A 64 0.33 13.08 5.81
C LEU A 64 0.71 13.80 4.51
N VAL A 65 0.28 13.28 3.36
CA VAL A 65 0.52 13.85 2.03
C VAL A 65 -0.79 14.06 1.28
N ARG A 66 -0.77 14.88 0.24
CA ARG A 66 -1.96 15.18 -0.58
C ARG A 66 -1.78 14.82 -2.05
N LYS A 67 -2.90 14.62 -2.76
CA LYS A 67 -2.90 14.42 -4.21
C LYS A 67 -2.12 15.54 -4.90
N GLY A 68 -1.25 15.15 -5.82
CA GLY A 68 -0.42 16.04 -6.61
C GLY A 68 0.95 16.38 -6.01
N GLU A 69 1.17 16.03 -4.74
CA GLU A 69 2.44 16.24 -4.05
C GLU A 69 3.54 15.33 -4.59
N THR A 70 4.76 15.85 -4.73
CA THR A 70 5.95 15.07 -5.05
C THR A 70 6.57 14.57 -3.75
N VAL A 71 6.91 13.28 -3.71
CA VAL A 71 7.54 12.64 -2.56
C VAL A 71 8.89 12.06 -2.93
N ARG A 72 9.78 11.97 -1.94
CA ARG A 72 11.06 11.26 -2.04
C ARG A 72 10.96 9.85 -1.47
N ILE A 73 11.85 8.96 -1.92
CA ILE A 73 12.08 7.67 -1.26
C ILE A 73 12.38 7.90 0.23
N GLY A 74 11.76 7.11 1.10
CA GLY A 74 11.89 7.27 2.55
C GLY A 74 11.14 8.47 3.13
N GLN A 75 10.44 9.27 2.33
CA GLN A 75 9.59 10.34 2.86
C GLN A 75 8.41 9.73 3.61
N ARG A 76 8.12 10.25 4.81
CA ARG A 76 6.95 9.85 5.59
C ARG A 76 5.67 10.32 4.90
N ILE A 77 4.74 9.40 4.65
CA ILE A 77 3.49 9.66 3.92
C ILE A 77 2.23 9.42 4.74
N GLY A 78 2.36 8.74 5.87
CA GLY A 78 1.21 8.38 6.71
C GLY A 78 1.60 7.68 7.99
N LYS A 79 0.61 7.07 8.63
CA LYS A 79 0.75 6.26 9.83
C LYS A 79 -0.10 5.01 9.75
N VAL A 80 0.43 3.88 10.23
CA VAL A 80 -0.27 2.60 10.30
C VAL A 80 -1.55 2.73 11.12
N GLY A 81 -2.58 1.98 10.74
CA GLY A 81 -3.82 1.87 11.47
C GLY A 81 -4.57 0.60 11.08
N SER A 82 -5.89 0.64 11.25
CA SER A 82 -6.80 -0.45 10.91
C SER A 82 -8.10 0.09 10.30
N THR A 83 -8.00 1.07 9.39
CA THR A 83 -9.19 1.66 8.74
C THR A 83 -9.63 0.85 7.52
N GLY A 84 -10.91 0.97 7.14
CA GLY A 84 -11.48 0.15 6.06
C GLY A 84 -11.74 -1.28 6.52
N MET A 85 -11.60 -2.24 5.61
CA MET A 85 -11.77 -3.66 5.89
C MET A 85 -10.43 -4.25 6.36
N SER A 86 -10.17 -4.13 7.65
CA SER A 86 -8.97 -4.65 8.32
C SER A 86 -9.35 -5.31 9.64
N THR A 87 -8.69 -6.42 9.99
CA THR A 87 -8.90 -7.14 11.25
C THR A 87 -7.96 -6.69 12.37
N GLY A 88 -6.95 -5.88 12.08
CA GLY A 88 -5.96 -5.42 13.05
C GLY A 88 -4.96 -4.44 12.45
N ASN A 89 -4.12 -3.83 13.28
CA ASN A 89 -3.17 -2.82 12.79
C ASN A 89 -2.12 -3.45 11.85
N HIS A 90 -2.13 -3.00 10.61
CA HIS A 90 -1.14 -3.37 9.60
C HIS A 90 -1.13 -2.34 8.45
N LEU A 91 -0.06 -2.36 7.67
CA LEU A 91 0.00 -1.68 6.38
C LEU A 91 -0.26 -2.69 5.27
N HIS A 92 -1.32 -2.49 4.49
CA HIS A 92 -1.45 -3.18 3.22
C HIS A 92 -0.69 -2.39 2.14
N PHE A 93 0.30 -3.05 1.53
CA PHE A 93 1.19 -2.46 0.54
C PHE A 93 1.07 -3.18 -0.81
N GLU A 94 0.88 -2.43 -1.88
CA GLU A 94 0.91 -2.99 -3.24
C GLU A 94 2.00 -2.33 -4.09
N LEU A 95 2.61 -3.12 -4.98
CA LEU A 95 3.47 -2.65 -6.05
C LEU A 95 2.83 -3.00 -7.40
N GLN A 96 2.74 -2.02 -8.29
CA GLN A 96 2.12 -2.18 -9.60
C GLN A 96 3.08 -1.70 -10.69
N LYS A 97 3.03 -2.33 -11.86
CA LYS A 97 3.73 -1.93 -13.08
C LYS A 97 2.73 -1.82 -14.23
N ASN A 98 2.68 -0.66 -14.87
CA ASN A 98 1.75 -0.36 -15.96
C ASN A 98 0.29 -0.72 -15.63
N GLY A 99 -0.13 -0.44 -14.39
CA GLY A 99 -1.48 -0.73 -13.89
C GLY A 99 -1.76 -2.20 -13.55
N ARG A 100 -0.78 -3.10 -13.72
CA ARG A 100 -0.87 -4.49 -13.28
C ARG A 100 -0.19 -4.65 -11.93
N LEU A 101 -0.91 -5.23 -10.97
CA LEU A 101 -0.34 -5.66 -9.69
C LEU A 101 0.75 -6.69 -9.95
N LEU A 102 1.93 -6.43 -9.38
CA LEU A 102 3.04 -7.37 -9.40
C LEU A 102 2.95 -8.24 -8.15
N ASP A 103 3.09 -9.56 -8.32
CA ASP A 103 3.34 -10.45 -7.18
C ASP A 103 4.77 -10.21 -6.69
N PRO A 104 4.98 -9.70 -5.46
CA PRO A 104 6.31 -9.44 -4.95
C PRO A 104 7.15 -10.71 -4.82
N VAL A 105 6.52 -11.85 -4.53
CA VAL A 105 7.20 -13.14 -4.35
C VAL A 105 7.72 -13.67 -5.69
N GLU A 106 6.93 -13.56 -6.75
CA GLU A 106 7.35 -13.96 -8.10
C GLU A 106 8.41 -13.00 -8.69
N TRP A 107 8.38 -11.72 -8.30
CA TRP A 107 9.39 -10.75 -8.73
C TRP A 107 10.76 -11.01 -8.11
N PHE A 108 10.82 -11.44 -6.85
CA PHE A 108 12.09 -11.83 -6.21
C PHE A 108 12.62 -13.18 -6.69
N SER A 109 11.76 -14.12 -7.10
CA SER A 109 12.17 -15.47 -7.52
C SER A 109 12.69 -15.57 -8.95
N ARG A 110 12.49 -14.56 -9.80
CA ARG A 110 12.92 -14.57 -11.22
C ARG A 110 14.32 -13.99 -11.46
N ARG A 111 15.12 -13.78 -10.41
CA ARG A 111 16.43 -13.11 -10.51
C ARG A 111 17.62 -13.93 -10.00
N PHE A 112 17.49 -15.25 -9.97
CA PHE A 112 18.62 -16.19 -9.92
C PHE A 112 18.34 -17.35 -10.88
#